data_AF-A0A1Z5KZN0-F1
#
_entry.id   AF-A0A1Z5KZN0-F1
#
_cell.length_a   1.000
_cell.length_b   1.000
_cell.length_c   1.000
_cell.angle_alpha   90.00
_cell.angle_beta   90.00
_cell.angle_gamma   90.00
#
_symmetry.space_group_name_H-M   'P 1'
#
loop_
_entity.id
_entity.type
_entity.pdbx_description
1 polymer ?
#
loop_
_entity_poly.entity_id
_entity_poly.type
_entity_poly.pdbx_seq_one_letter_code
_entity_poly.pdbx_strand_id
1 'polypeptide(L)'
;MQHICFNEFLPAILGETVVQIFGLKLRRNGYYYGYDPEVNPSISNVFSAAAFRFGHSLVPHAFHRYDKHHRLLKNDTPLHSEFFNPTELFKPGAMDRLLFGLVNQPAQGMDEHLTPEVTNRLFQPQGRRFGLDLMAVNIQ
;
A
#
# COMPACT_ATOMS: atom_id res chain seq x y z
N MET A 1 13.89 2.67 -6.93
CA MET A 1 13.16 2.57 -5.64
C MET A 1 13.57 3.63 -4.65
N GLN A 2 14.83 3.69 -4.19
CA GLN A 2 15.25 4.67 -3.15
C GLN A 2 14.89 6.13 -3.47
N HIS A 3 15.07 6.59 -4.73
CA HIS A 3 14.67 7.95 -5.11
C HIS A 3 13.18 8.22 -4.84
N ILE A 4 12.29 7.35 -5.32
CA ILE A 4 10.83 7.48 -5.11
C ILE A 4 10.50 7.40 -3.61
N CYS A 5 11.12 6.47 -2.88
CA CYS A 5 10.90 6.32 -1.44
C CYS A 5 11.21 7.62 -0.67
N PHE A 6 12.40 8.20 -0.85
CA PHE A 6 12.84 9.36 -0.08
C PHE A 6 12.33 10.70 -0.62
N ASN A 7 12.10 10.81 -1.93
CA ASN A 7 11.68 12.07 -2.56
C ASN A 7 10.17 12.25 -2.61
N GLU A 8 9.40 11.17 -2.70
CA GLU A 8 7.96 11.23 -2.97
C GLU A 8 7.16 10.57 -1.85
N PHE A 9 7.46 9.31 -1.52
CA PHE A 9 6.68 8.54 -0.56
C PHE A 9 6.82 9.06 0.88
N LEU A 10 8.05 9.21 1.39
CA LEU A 10 8.26 9.68 2.77
C LEU A 10 7.69 11.07 3.03
N PRO A 11 7.86 12.09 2.14
CA PRO A 11 7.20 13.38 2.33
C PRO A 11 5.67 13.31 2.30
N ALA A 12 5.09 12.46 1.46
CA ALA A 12 3.63 12.29 1.39
C ALA A 12 3.05 11.67 2.68
N ILE A 13 3.78 10.76 3.33
CA ILE A 13 3.32 10.08 4.55
C ILE A 13 3.65 10.87 5.83
N LEU A 14 4.88 11.38 5.94
CA LEU A 14 5.40 12.00 7.18
C LEU A 14 5.25 13.52 7.20
N GLY A 15 5.04 14.15 6.04
CA GLY A 15 5.07 15.59 5.87
C GLY A 15 6.48 16.18 5.78
N GLU A 16 6.58 17.35 5.14
CA GLU A 16 7.83 18.04 4.84
C GLU A 16 8.68 18.36 6.08
N THR A 17 8.01 18.71 7.19
CA THR A 17 8.67 19.08 8.46
C THR A 17 9.43 17.90 9.06
N VAL A 18 8.81 16.71 9.12
CA VAL A 18 9.43 15.51 9.69
C VAL A 18 10.61 15.07 8.83
N VAL A 19 10.43 15.04 7.51
CA VAL A 19 11.51 14.68 6.56
C VAL A 19 12.70 15.62 6.70
N GLN A 20 12.48 16.91 6.96
CA GLN A 20 13.57 17.86 7.23
C GLN A 20 14.26 17.61 8.58
N ILE A 21 13.50 17.45 9.66
CA ILE A 21 14.06 17.24 11.01
C ILE A 21 14.97 16.01 11.05
N PHE A 22 14.60 14.94 10.35
CA PHE A 22 15.37 13.71 10.29
C PHE A 22 16.39 13.66 9.14
N GLY A 23 16.58 14.75 8.39
CA GLY A 23 17.58 14.83 7.32
C GLY A 23 17.34 13.86 6.15
N LEU A 24 16.08 13.49 5.89
CA LEU A 24 15.70 12.48 4.90
C LEU A 24 15.55 13.04 3.47
N LYS A 25 15.66 14.37 3.29
CA LYS A 25 15.55 14.99 1.98
C LYS A 25 16.74 14.65 1.09
N LEU A 26 16.44 14.28 -0.15
CA LEU A 26 17.46 14.12 -1.17
C LEU A 26 18.12 15.46 -1.51
N ARG A 27 19.39 15.38 -1.88
CA ARG A 27 20.11 16.51 -2.48
C ARG A 27 19.53 16.77 -3.87
N ARG A 28 19.38 18.05 -4.22
CA ARG A 28 18.94 18.44 -5.57
C ARG A 28 19.93 18.01 -6.64
N ASN A 29 21.23 18.07 -6.33
CA ASN A 29 22.33 17.72 -7.23
C ASN A 29 23.42 16.97 -6.47
N GLY A 30 24.17 16.10 -7.18
CA GLY A 30 25.31 15.35 -6.64
C GLY A 30 24.91 14.16 -5.78
N TYR A 31 25.90 13.54 -5.13
CA TYR A 31 25.72 12.32 -4.34
C TYR A 31 25.61 12.61 -2.84
N TYR A 32 24.97 11.69 -2.12
CA TYR A 32 25.04 11.62 -0.66
C TYR A 32 26.36 10.95 -0.25
N TYR A 33 27.09 11.56 0.67
CA TYR A 33 28.39 11.07 1.15
C TYR A 33 28.41 10.81 2.67
N GLY A 34 27.26 10.88 3.34
CA GLY A 34 27.15 10.66 4.79
C GLY A 34 26.93 9.19 5.16
N TYR A 35 27.55 8.26 4.42
CA TYR A 35 27.56 6.86 4.85
C TYR A 35 28.36 6.75 6.14
N ASP A 36 27.78 6.10 7.14
CA ASP A 36 28.39 5.85 8.43
C ASP A 36 28.38 4.34 8.69
N PRO A 37 29.56 3.68 8.76
CA PRO A 37 29.65 2.24 8.97
C PRO A 37 29.18 1.79 10.37
N GLU A 38 29.07 2.72 11.33
CA GLU A 38 28.62 2.41 12.70
C GLU A 38 27.09 2.41 12.82
N VAL A 39 26.36 2.88 11.79
CA VAL A 39 24.91 2.84 11.76
C VAL A 39 24.43 1.41 11.58
N ASN A 40 23.57 0.95 12.49
CA ASN A 40 22.89 -0.33 12.35
C ASN A 40 21.77 -0.23 11.29
N PRO A 41 21.87 -0.92 10.14
CA PRO A 41 20.87 -0.85 9.07
C PRO A 41 19.66 -1.78 9.30
N SER A 42 19.60 -2.47 10.44
CA SER A 42 18.55 -3.45 10.74
C SER A 42 17.19 -2.77 10.94
N ILE A 43 16.13 -3.45 10.50
CA ILE A 43 14.76 -3.02 10.77
C ILE A 43 14.41 -3.30 12.23
N SER A 44 13.91 -2.28 12.94
CA SER A 44 13.45 -2.46 14.32
C SER A 44 12.18 -3.30 14.37
N ASN A 45 12.05 -4.13 15.40
CA ASN A 45 10.86 -4.97 15.58
C ASN A 45 9.57 -4.13 15.61
N VAL A 46 9.60 -2.97 16.28
CA VAL A 46 8.44 -2.05 16.36
C VAL A 46 8.04 -1.55 14.97
N PHE A 47 9.01 -1.27 14.09
CA PHE A 47 8.71 -0.82 12.73
C PHE A 47 8.03 -1.93 11.91
N SER A 48 8.58 -3.16 11.93
CA SER A 48 8.04 -4.28 11.15
C SER A 48 6.75 -4.87 11.71
N ALA A 49 6.63 -4.95 13.03
CA ALA A 49 5.49 -5.60 13.69
C ALA A 49 4.28 -4.68 13.81
N ALA A 50 4.47 -3.35 13.88
CA ALA A 50 3.39 -2.41 14.13
C ALA A 50 3.42 -1.19 13.19
N ALA A 51 4.45 -0.34 13.28
CA ALA A 51 4.38 1.01 12.71
C ALA A 51 4.15 1.02 11.19
N PHE A 52 4.85 0.16 10.43
CA PHE A 52 4.71 0.11 8.97
C PHE A 52 3.41 -0.56 8.50
N ARG A 53 2.59 -1.11 9.42
CA ARG A 53 1.26 -1.64 9.13
C ARG A 53 0.18 -0.57 9.05
N PHE A 54 0.52 0.72 9.23
CA PHE A 54 -0.42 1.83 9.03
C PHE A 54 -1.12 1.75 7.66
N GLY A 55 -0.42 1.23 6.65
CA GLY A 55 -0.94 1.04 5.29
C GLY A 55 -2.16 0.12 5.19
N HIS A 56 -2.45 -0.72 6.20
CA HIS A 56 -3.66 -1.55 6.20
C HIS A 56 -4.96 -0.73 6.26
N SER A 57 -4.93 0.47 6.86
CA SER A 57 -6.07 1.40 6.85
C SER A 57 -6.32 2.01 5.46
N LEU A 58 -5.28 2.14 4.64
CA LEU A 58 -5.35 2.74 3.30
C LEU A 58 -5.98 1.82 2.25
N VAL A 59 -6.18 0.54 2.58
CA VAL A 59 -6.64 -0.50 1.65
C VAL A 59 -8.14 -0.32 1.34
N PRO A 60 -8.53 -0.14 0.05
CA PRO A 60 -9.92 -0.04 -0.33
C PRO A 60 -10.62 -1.41 -0.31
N HIS A 61 -11.95 -1.40 -0.37
CA HIS A 61 -12.76 -2.62 -0.44
C HIS A 61 -12.70 -3.32 -1.82
N ALA A 62 -12.25 -2.63 -2.86
CA ALA A 62 -12.05 -3.16 -4.20
C ALA A 62 -11.03 -2.31 -4.96
N PHE A 63 -10.33 -2.91 -5.92
CA PHE A 63 -9.52 -2.17 -6.88
C PHE A 63 -10.36 -1.78 -8.09
N HIS A 64 -10.46 -0.47 -8.33
CA HIS A 64 -11.13 0.05 -9.50
C HIS A 64 -10.31 -0.23 -10.75
N ARG A 65 -10.98 -0.42 -11.88
CA ARG A 65 -10.36 -0.62 -13.19
C ARG A 65 -10.76 0.50 -14.11
N TYR A 66 -9.81 1.03 -14.87
CA TYR A 66 -10.03 2.16 -15.76
C TYR A 66 -9.58 1.84 -17.18
N ASP A 67 -10.26 2.40 -18.18
CA ASP A 67 -9.76 2.31 -19.56
C ASP A 67 -8.66 3.34 -19.84
N LYS A 68 -8.07 3.27 -21.03
CA LYS A 68 -7.03 4.18 -21.51
C LYS A 68 -7.46 5.66 -21.60
N HIS A 69 -8.75 5.96 -21.43
CA HIS A 69 -9.31 7.30 -21.42
C HIS A 69 -9.67 7.74 -19.99
N HIS A 70 -9.15 7.05 -18.96
CA HIS A 70 -9.43 7.32 -17.55
C HIS A 70 -10.93 7.27 -17.23
N ARG A 71 -11.67 6.38 -17.90
CA ARG A 71 -13.08 6.11 -17.56
C ARG A 71 -13.19 4.86 -16.71
N LEU A 72 -13.92 4.96 -15.59
CA LEU A 72 -14.18 3.85 -14.68
C LEU A 72 -14.93 2.72 -15.41
N LEU A 73 -14.40 1.50 -15.32
CA LEU A 73 -15.05 0.29 -15.75
C LEU A 73 -15.89 -0.25 -14.59
N LYS A 74 -17.18 -0.48 -14.82
CA LYS A 74 -18.12 -0.99 -13.80
C LYS A 74 -17.99 -2.50 -13.63
N ASN A 75 -16.83 -2.96 -13.19
CA ASN A 75 -16.54 -4.38 -12.95
C ASN A 75 -15.67 -4.58 -11.69
N ASP A 76 -15.90 -3.74 -10.68
CA ASP A 76 -15.17 -3.81 -9.43
C ASP A 76 -15.39 -5.18 -8.79
N THR A 77 -14.27 -5.81 -8.47
CA THR A 77 -14.24 -7.13 -7.85
C THR A 77 -13.85 -6.93 -6.38
N PRO A 78 -14.63 -7.47 -5.42
CA PRO A 78 -14.28 -7.35 -4.00
C PRO A 78 -12.87 -7.88 -3.72
N LEU A 79 -12.11 -7.14 -2.92
CA LEU A 79 -10.70 -7.44 -2.67
C LEU A 79 -10.46 -8.87 -2.17
N HIS A 80 -11.35 -9.43 -1.34
CA HIS A 80 -11.20 -10.78 -0.81
C HIS A 80 -11.14 -11.87 -1.91
N SER A 81 -11.72 -11.60 -3.08
CA SER A 81 -11.71 -12.52 -4.22
C SER A 81 -10.49 -12.36 -5.14
N GLU A 82 -9.67 -11.33 -4.90
CA GLU A 82 -8.43 -11.06 -5.63
C GLU A 82 -7.18 -11.58 -4.91
N PHE A 83 -7.25 -11.84 -3.59
CA PHE A 83 -6.12 -12.41 -2.85
C PHE A 83 -5.66 -13.75 -3.45
N PHE A 84 -4.37 -13.82 -3.79
CA PHE A 84 -3.74 -15.00 -4.40
C PHE A 84 -4.44 -15.50 -5.68
N ASN A 85 -5.19 -14.64 -6.37
CA ASN A 85 -5.92 -14.98 -7.58
C ASN A 85 -5.39 -14.19 -8.80
N PRO A 86 -4.45 -14.76 -9.58
CA PRO A 86 -3.88 -14.07 -10.74
C PRO A 86 -4.76 -14.17 -12.00
N THR A 87 -5.90 -14.87 -11.96
CA THR A 87 -6.70 -15.19 -13.16
C THR A 87 -7.07 -13.96 -13.98
N GLU A 88 -7.46 -12.86 -13.33
CA GLU A 88 -7.81 -11.62 -14.02
C GLU A 88 -6.60 -10.93 -14.67
N LEU A 89 -5.40 -11.08 -14.11
CA LEU A 89 -4.19 -10.42 -14.61
C LEU A 89 -3.71 -10.99 -15.95
N PHE A 90 -4.05 -12.24 -16.27
CA PHE A 90 -3.71 -12.87 -17.56
C PHE A 90 -4.57 -12.37 -18.72
N LYS A 91 -5.66 -11.64 -18.46
CA LYS A 91 -6.50 -11.09 -19.53
C LYS A 91 -5.77 -9.93 -20.22
N PRO A 92 -5.84 -9.81 -21.56
CA PRO A 92 -5.23 -8.70 -22.28
C PRO A 92 -5.65 -7.32 -21.73
N GLY A 93 -4.67 -6.48 -21.42
CA GLY A 93 -4.87 -5.13 -20.89
C GLY A 93 -5.36 -5.06 -19.43
N ALA A 94 -5.42 -6.18 -18.70
CA ALA A 94 -5.83 -6.16 -17.29
C ALA A 94 -4.85 -5.38 -16.41
N MET A 95 -3.55 -5.53 -16.64
CA MET A 95 -2.51 -4.80 -15.91
C MET A 95 -2.66 -3.28 -16.11
N ASP A 96 -2.80 -2.83 -17.35
CA ASP A 96 -2.98 -1.41 -17.67
C ASP A 96 -4.21 -0.84 -16.98
N ARG A 97 -5.34 -1.58 -17.01
CA ARG A 97 -6.57 -1.16 -16.34
C ARG A 97 -6.42 -1.03 -14.83
N LEU A 98 -5.66 -1.94 -14.21
CA LEU A 98 -5.34 -1.89 -12.78
C LEU A 98 -4.40 -0.73 -12.45
N LEU A 99 -3.38 -0.48 -13.28
CA LEU A 99 -2.46 0.66 -13.12
C LEU A 99 -3.21 1.99 -13.24
N PHE A 100 -4.10 2.13 -14.23
CA PHE A 100 -4.99 3.29 -14.30
C PHE A 100 -5.90 3.37 -13.07
N GLY A 101 -6.34 2.24 -12.52
CA GLY A 101 -6.99 2.15 -11.21
C GLY A 101 -6.17 2.79 -10.10
N LEU A 102 -4.92 2.34 -9.91
CA LEU A 102 -4.01 2.83 -8.88
C LEU A 102 -3.68 4.34 -9.01
N VAL A 103 -3.78 4.90 -10.22
CA VAL A 103 -3.58 6.33 -10.47
C VAL A 103 -4.84 7.15 -10.19
N ASN A 104 -6.03 6.66 -10.54
CA ASN A 104 -7.29 7.43 -10.45
C ASN A 104 -8.07 7.19 -9.14
N GLN A 105 -7.88 6.05 -8.49
CA GLN A 105 -8.61 5.69 -7.28
C GLN A 105 -7.92 6.30 -6.05
N PRO A 106 -8.62 7.10 -5.22
CA PRO A 106 -8.06 7.55 -3.96
C PRO A 106 -7.89 6.36 -2.99
N ALA A 107 -6.80 6.38 -2.23
CA ALA A 107 -6.63 5.48 -1.09
C ALA A 107 -7.69 5.76 0.00
N GLN A 108 -7.93 4.79 0.87
CA GLN A 108 -8.73 5.04 2.07
C GLN A 108 -7.99 5.96 3.05
N GLY A 109 -8.72 6.51 4.01
CA GLY A 109 -8.16 7.34 5.07
C GLY A 109 -7.19 6.57 5.95
N MET A 110 -6.18 7.26 6.46
CA MET A 110 -5.33 6.72 7.52
C MET A 110 -6.02 6.92 8.87
N ASP A 111 -6.90 6.00 9.24
CA ASP A 111 -7.70 6.07 10.48
C ASP A 111 -7.96 4.67 11.07
N GLU A 112 -8.73 4.59 12.16
CA GLU A 112 -9.05 3.31 12.83
C GLU A 112 -9.99 2.38 12.04
N HIS A 113 -10.56 2.83 10.91
CA HIS A 113 -11.49 2.03 10.12
C HIS A 113 -10.75 1.23 9.04
N LEU A 114 -10.98 -0.08 9.04
CA LEU A 114 -10.52 -0.98 8.01
C LEU A 114 -11.72 -1.60 7.31
N THR A 115 -11.59 -1.79 6.00
CA THR A 115 -12.61 -2.45 5.19
C THR A 115 -12.91 -3.88 5.70
N PRO A 116 -14.18 -4.33 5.66
CA PRO A 116 -14.55 -5.73 5.96
C PRO A 116 -13.78 -6.76 5.13
N GLU A 117 -13.25 -6.36 3.98
CA GLU A 117 -12.42 -7.21 3.11
C GLU A 117 -11.14 -7.71 3.81
N VAL A 118 -10.60 -6.92 4.75
CA VAL A 118 -9.39 -7.30 5.50
C VAL A 118 -9.67 -7.62 6.97
N THR A 119 -10.80 -7.21 7.54
CA THR A 119 -11.16 -7.54 8.95
C THR A 119 -12.05 -8.77 9.10
N ASN A 120 -12.80 -9.17 8.07
CA ASN A 120 -13.71 -10.33 8.15
C ASN A 120 -13.51 -11.34 7.03
N ARG A 121 -12.82 -10.93 5.96
CA ARG A 121 -12.70 -11.70 4.71
C ARG A 121 -11.26 -11.86 4.24
N LEU A 122 -10.27 -11.56 5.09
CA LEU A 122 -8.87 -11.74 4.71
C LEU A 122 -8.61 -13.21 4.38
N PHE A 123 -8.13 -13.47 3.17
CA PHE A 123 -7.88 -14.82 2.65
C PHE A 123 -9.07 -15.78 2.80
N GLN A 124 -10.29 -15.26 2.66
CA GLN A 124 -11.52 -16.05 2.74
C GLN A 124 -11.49 -17.20 1.72
N PRO A 125 -11.53 -18.47 2.15
CA PRO A 125 -11.59 -19.59 1.22
C PRO A 125 -12.89 -19.59 0.42
N GLN A 126 -12.83 -20.03 -0.83
CA GLN A 126 -14.02 -20.18 -1.66
C GLN A 126 -15.06 -21.09 -0.98
N GLY A 127 -16.32 -20.67 -1.00
CA GLY A 127 -17.43 -21.40 -0.37
C GLY A 127 -17.59 -21.21 1.14
N ARG A 128 -16.67 -20.50 1.82
CA ARG A 128 -16.84 -20.12 3.23
C ARG A 128 -17.46 -18.74 3.37
N ARG A 129 -18.07 -18.48 4.52
CA ARG A 129 -18.73 -17.19 4.85
C ARG A 129 -17.83 -16.18 5.56
N PHE A 130 -16.66 -16.62 6.05
CA PHE A 130 -15.73 -15.80 6.81
C PHE A 130 -14.28 -16.15 6.45
N GLY A 131 -13.40 -15.18 6.62
CA GLY A 131 -11.94 -15.28 6.53
C GLY A 131 -11.27 -14.92 7.86
N LEU A 132 -10.03 -14.46 7.77
CA LEU A 132 -9.26 -13.93 8.90
C LEU A 132 -9.56 -12.45 9.13
N ASP A 133 -9.11 -11.96 10.29
CA ASP A 133 -9.12 -10.55 10.67
C ASP A 133 -7.68 -10.02 10.74
N LEU A 134 -7.31 -9.18 9.76
CA LEU A 134 -6.00 -8.56 9.68
C LEU A 134 -5.71 -7.66 10.89
N MET A 135 -6.73 -7.00 11.44
CA MET A 135 -6.54 -6.11 12.58
C MET A 135 -6.29 -6.91 13.85
N ALA A 136 -7.03 -8.01 14.06
CA ALA A 136 -6.77 -8.93 15.17
C ALA A 136 -5.34 -9.50 15.09
N VAL A 137 -4.88 -9.89 13.89
CA VAL A 137 -3.51 -10.37 13.62
C VAL A 137 -2.45 -9.29 13.86
N ASN A 138 -2.79 -7.99 13.78
CA ASN A 138 -1.87 -6.91 14.11
C ASN A 138 -1.69 -6.73 15.63
N ILE A 139 -2.69 -7.10 16.43
CA ILE A 139 -2.69 -6.92 17.89
C ILE A 139 -2.16 -8.16 18.62
N GLN A 140 -2.47 -9.36 18.11
CA GLN A 140 -2.10 -10.64 18.71
C GLN A 140 -0.59 -10.89 18.73
#